data_AF-A0ABD1NSE3-F1
#
_entry.id   AF-A0ABD1NSE3-F1
#
_cell.length_a   1.000
_cell.length_b   1.000
_cell.length_c   1.000
_cell.angle_alpha   90.00
_cell.angle_beta   90.00
_cell.angle_gamma   90.00
#
_symmetry.space_group_name_H-M   'P 1'
#
loop_
_entity.id
_entity.type
_entity.pdbx_description
1 polymer ?
#
loop_
_entity_poly.entity_id
_entity_poly.type
_entity_poly.pdbx_seq_one_letter_code
_entity_poly.pdbx_strand_id
1 'polypeptide(L)'
;MEGNANNYGSASKSNGHNGSSGHRESDNKAIAKCGIGEGSGCGSRSEVYQNCLSQRKASLNKFRQKRKERCFEKKVRYHSRKRLAEQRPHVKGQFCSQKKKKRKVFEIWASGI
;
A
#
# COMPACT_ATOMS: atom_id res chain seq x y z
N MET A 1 21.37 39.95 5.02
CA MET A 1 21.00 38.98 6.08
C MET A 1 20.74 37.65 5.40
N GLU A 2 21.36 36.63 5.96
CA GLU A 2 21.78 35.40 5.30
C GLU A 2 20.66 34.54 4.72
N GLY A 3 20.98 33.87 3.61
CA GLY A 3 20.22 32.74 3.13
C GLY A 3 20.32 31.56 4.11
N ASN A 4 19.24 30.80 4.23
CA ASN A 4 19.28 29.52 4.93
C ASN A 4 18.53 28.46 4.13
N ALA A 5 19.22 27.90 3.13
CA ALA A 5 18.83 26.68 2.45
C ALA A 5 19.26 25.49 3.30
N ASN A 6 18.38 25.05 4.21
CA ASN A 6 18.63 23.85 5.00
C ASN A 6 18.39 22.58 4.17
N ASN A 7 19.49 22.15 3.57
CA ASN A 7 20.12 20.83 3.70
C ASN A 7 19.29 19.57 3.38
N TYR A 8 19.75 18.90 2.33
CA TYR A 8 19.40 17.55 1.91
C TYR A 8 19.63 16.52 3.02
N GLY A 9 18.61 15.71 3.30
CA GLY A 9 18.72 14.52 4.16
C GLY A 9 18.20 13.29 3.42
N SER A 10 18.95 12.80 2.44
CA SER A 10 18.70 11.52 1.78
C SER A 10 19.00 10.37 2.76
N ALA A 11 17.99 9.84 3.42
CA ALA A 11 18.10 8.59 4.17
C ALA A 11 17.50 7.44 3.35
N SER A 12 18.17 7.09 2.25
CA SER A 12 17.89 5.87 1.48
C SER A 12 18.45 4.67 2.25
N LYS A 13 17.73 4.18 3.25
CA LYS A 13 18.03 2.89 3.87
C LYS A 13 17.46 1.77 2.99
N SER A 14 18.26 1.27 2.05
CA SER A 14 18.02 -0.02 1.42
C SER A 14 18.54 -1.12 2.35
N ASN A 15 17.65 -1.81 3.07
CA ASN A 15 17.99 -3.05 3.76
C ASN A 15 16.84 -4.05 3.60
N GLY A 16 17.15 -5.24 3.09
CA GLY A 16 16.28 -6.41 3.20
C GLY A 16 16.17 -7.28 1.95
N HIS A 17 17.27 -7.77 1.39
CA HIS A 17 17.24 -9.09 0.73
C HIS A 17 17.51 -10.14 1.82
N ASN A 18 16.55 -11.05 2.02
CA ASN A 18 16.76 -12.50 2.20
C ASN A 18 15.49 -13.15 2.76
N GLY A 19 15.02 -14.19 2.06
CA GLY A 19 13.86 -14.99 2.42
C GLY A 19 13.50 -15.97 1.32
N SER A 20 14.39 -16.93 1.07
CA SER A 20 14.17 -18.09 0.21
C SER A 20 13.32 -19.16 0.92
N SER A 21 12.70 -20.03 0.11
CA SER A 21 12.01 -21.29 0.44
C SER A 21 10.54 -21.23 0.89
N GLY A 22 9.66 -21.02 -0.10
CA GLY A 22 8.33 -21.61 -0.08
C GLY A 22 8.23 -22.64 -1.20
N HIS A 23 8.62 -23.88 -0.94
CA HIS A 23 8.34 -25.02 -1.82
C HIS A 23 6.83 -25.25 -1.83
N ARG A 24 6.17 -24.90 -2.93
CA ARG A 24 4.81 -25.39 -3.25
C ARG A 24 4.92 -26.16 -4.55
N GLU A 25 4.97 -27.47 -4.39
CA GLU A 25 4.74 -28.42 -5.46
C GLU A 25 3.24 -28.49 -5.79
N SER A 26 2.98 -28.98 -7.00
CA SER A 26 1.73 -29.38 -7.62
C SER A 26 1.06 -28.44 -8.63
N ASP A 27 1.15 -28.95 -9.85
CA ASP A 27 0.16 -28.97 -10.93
C ASP A 27 0.17 -27.80 -11.91
N ASN A 28 1.20 -27.84 -12.77
CA ASN A 28 1.11 -27.69 -14.22
C ASN A 28 -0.03 -26.79 -14.73
N LYS A 29 0.12 -25.49 -14.50
CA LYS A 29 -0.44 -24.48 -15.41
C LYS A 29 0.66 -23.48 -15.69
N ALA A 30 1.37 -23.70 -16.79
CA ALA A 30 2.36 -22.78 -17.30
C ALA A 30 1.79 -21.35 -17.25
N ILE A 31 2.26 -20.58 -16.27
CA ILE A 31 2.07 -19.15 -16.25
C ILE A 31 2.94 -18.66 -17.40
N ALA A 32 2.31 -18.51 -18.57
CA ALA A 32 2.86 -17.71 -19.66
C ALA A 32 2.92 -16.27 -19.15
N LYS A 33 3.99 -15.99 -18.40
CA LYS A 33 4.41 -14.68 -17.96
C LYS A 33 4.80 -13.94 -19.23
N CYS A 34 3.88 -13.20 -19.84
CA CYS A 34 4.26 -12.22 -20.86
C CYS A 34 4.88 -10.99 -20.14
N GLY A 35 6.00 -11.22 -19.45
CA GLY A 35 6.95 -10.17 -19.14
C GLY A 35 7.71 -9.92 -20.43
N ILE A 36 7.62 -8.71 -20.97
CA ILE A 36 8.58 -8.25 -21.98
C ILE A 36 9.92 -8.15 -21.23
N GLY A 37 10.67 -9.24 -21.25
CA GLY A 37 12.07 -9.33 -20.86
C GLY A 37 12.85 -9.69 -22.11
N GLU A 38 13.94 -8.97 -22.32
CA GLU A 38 14.76 -8.89 -23.53
C GLU A 38 15.24 -10.27 -24.04
N GLY A 39 15.23 -10.45 -25.37
CA GLY A 39 16.04 -11.48 -26.05
C GLY A 39 15.30 -12.47 -26.96
N SER A 40 15.63 -12.38 -28.25
CA SER A 40 15.75 -13.49 -29.22
C SER A 40 14.49 -14.21 -29.76
N GLY A 41 14.26 -14.04 -31.07
CA GLY A 41 14.18 -15.18 -32.00
C GLY A 41 12.93 -16.06 -32.04
N CYS A 42 11.97 -15.70 -32.90
CA CYS A 42 11.23 -16.54 -33.86
C CYS A 42 10.87 -18.03 -33.55
N GLY A 43 9.55 -18.31 -33.53
CA GLY A 43 8.91 -19.58 -33.99
C GLY A 43 8.27 -20.41 -32.86
N SER A 44 6.97 -20.73 -32.77
CA SER A 44 5.85 -20.86 -33.71
C SER A 44 4.72 -19.88 -33.36
N ARG A 45 4.31 -19.09 -34.35
CA ARG A 45 3.75 -17.73 -34.18
C ARG A 45 2.24 -17.63 -33.89
N SER A 46 1.52 -18.74 -33.71
CA SER A 46 0.06 -18.72 -33.55
C SER A 46 -0.40 -18.93 -32.10
N GLU A 47 -0.13 -20.08 -31.48
CA GLU A 47 -0.68 -20.45 -30.16
C GLU A 47 -0.34 -19.46 -29.04
N VAL A 48 0.94 -19.08 -28.94
CA VAL A 48 1.44 -18.14 -27.92
C VAL A 48 0.93 -16.73 -28.17
N TYR A 49 0.81 -16.34 -29.45
CA TYR A 49 0.22 -15.06 -29.83
C TYR A 49 -1.29 -15.02 -29.49
N GLN A 50 -2.03 -16.09 -29.76
CA GLN A 50 -3.43 -16.21 -29.39
C GLN A 50 -3.61 -16.21 -27.87
N ASN A 51 -2.73 -16.89 -27.12
CA ASN A 51 -2.74 -16.86 -25.67
C ASN A 51 -2.49 -15.44 -25.14
N CYS A 52 -1.45 -14.75 -25.61
CA CYS A 52 -1.18 -13.35 -25.26
C CYS A 52 -2.37 -12.42 -25.59
N LEU A 53 -2.98 -12.56 -26.77
CA LEU A 53 -4.17 -11.79 -27.15
C LEU A 53 -5.36 -12.09 -26.25
N SER A 54 -5.57 -13.36 -25.88
CA SER A 54 -6.63 -13.77 -24.96
C SER A 54 -6.43 -13.18 -23.55
N GLN A 55 -5.20 -13.22 -23.03
CA GLN A 55 -4.83 -12.63 -21.74
C GLN A 55 -5.01 -11.10 -21.76
N ARG A 56 -4.63 -10.44 -22.86
CA ARG A 56 -4.86 -9.01 -23.07
C ARG A 56 -6.35 -8.68 -23.09
N LYS A 57 -7.15 -9.43 -23.86
CA LYS A 57 -8.62 -9.27 -23.91
C LYS A 57 -9.25 -9.43 -22.53
N ALA A 58 -8.86 -10.46 -21.78
CA ALA A 58 -9.32 -10.68 -20.41
C ALA A 58 -8.93 -9.54 -19.47
N SER A 59 -7.69 -9.07 -19.55
CA SER A 59 -7.19 -7.95 -18.73
C SER A 59 -7.91 -6.65 -19.04
N LEU A 60 -8.17 -6.36 -20.32
CA LEU A 60 -8.93 -5.19 -20.76
C LEU A 60 -10.38 -5.24 -20.28
N ASN A 61 -11.04 -6.40 -20.34
CA ASN A 61 -12.39 -6.55 -19.79
C ASN A 61 -12.42 -6.30 -18.28
N LYS A 62 -11.50 -6.89 -17.51
CA LYS A 62 -11.37 -6.61 -16.07
C LYS A 62 -11.14 -5.11 -15.79
N PHE A 63 -10.32 -4.43 -16.58
CA PHE A 63 -10.10 -2.98 -16.44
C PHE A 63 -11.38 -2.17 -16.71
N ARG A 64 -12.09 -2.48 -17.81
CA ARG A 64 -13.34 -1.81 -18.18
C ARG A 64 -14.43 -2.03 -17.13
N GLN A 65 -14.56 -3.26 -16.63
CA GLN A 65 -15.50 -3.60 -15.57
C GLN A 65 -15.15 -2.84 -14.28
N LYS A 66 -13.90 -2.91 -13.80
CA LYS A 66 -13.42 -2.13 -12.64
C LYS A 66 -13.65 -0.63 -12.79
N ARG A 67 -13.59 -0.09 -14.01
CA ARG A 67 -13.87 1.33 -14.29
C ARG A 67 -15.35 1.68 -14.11
N LYS A 68 -16.26 0.81 -14.55
CA LYS A 68 -17.71 0.98 -14.36
C LYS A 68 -18.11 0.82 -12.89
N GLU A 69 -17.46 -0.09 -12.17
CA GLU A 69 -17.75 -0.40 -10.76
C GLU A 69 -17.09 0.57 -9.75
N ARG A 70 -16.44 1.65 -10.20
CA ARG A 70 -15.83 2.61 -9.25
C ARG A 70 -16.92 3.32 -8.48
N CYS A 71 -16.88 3.21 -7.16
CA CYS A 71 -17.66 4.07 -6.27
C CYS A 71 -16.96 5.43 -6.12
N PHE A 72 -17.61 6.50 -6.58
CA PHE A 72 -17.10 7.88 -6.43
C PHE A 72 -17.61 8.57 -5.16
N GLU A 73 -18.65 8.03 -4.55
CA GLU A 73 -19.16 8.52 -3.28
C GLU A 73 -18.16 8.29 -2.15
N LYS A 74 -18.13 9.23 -1.20
CA LYS A 74 -17.27 9.14 -0.01
C LYS A 74 -17.72 7.98 0.88
N LYS A 75 -17.01 6.85 0.80
CA LYS A 75 -17.25 5.69 1.67
C LYS A 75 -16.32 5.67 2.87
N VAL A 76 -16.88 5.62 4.07
CA VAL A 76 -16.13 5.33 5.29
C VAL A 76 -15.81 3.83 5.32
N ARG A 77 -14.53 3.45 5.28
CA ARG A 77 -14.12 2.03 5.35
C ARG A 77 -14.04 1.50 6.78
N TYR A 78 -13.59 2.33 7.72
CA TYR A 78 -13.34 1.91 9.10
C TYR A 78 -14.16 2.76 10.07
N HIS A 79 -15.32 2.24 10.48
CA HIS A 79 -16.24 2.93 11.40
C HIS A 79 -15.59 3.28 12.74
N SER A 80 -14.78 2.35 13.30
CA SER A 80 -14.05 2.60 14.56
C SER A 80 -13.13 3.82 14.47
N ARG A 81 -12.37 3.96 13.37
CA ARG A 81 -11.48 5.12 13.15
C ARG A 81 -12.25 6.41 12.95
N LYS A 82 -13.41 6.35 12.29
CA LYS A 82 -14.31 7.51 12.12
C LYS A 82 -14.78 8.04 13.48
N ARG A 83 -15.27 7.14 14.34
CA ARG A 83 -15.73 7.48 15.70
C ARG A 83 -14.63 8.11 16.54
N LEU A 84 -13.41 7.58 16.48
CA LEU A 84 -12.27 8.16 17.21
C LEU A 84 -11.90 9.57 16.69
N ALA A 85 -11.97 9.79 15.38
CA ALA A 85 -11.72 11.11 14.80
C ALA A 85 -12.79 12.14 15.19
N GLU A 86 -14.06 11.72 15.28
CA GLU A 86 -15.18 12.55 15.72
C GLU A 86 -15.06 12.93 17.20
N GLN A 87 -14.55 12.04 18.06
CA GLN A 87 -14.36 12.30 19.49
C GLN A 87 -13.15 13.18 19.82
N ARG A 88 -12.15 13.22 18.95
CA ARG A 88 -10.92 13.99 19.19
C ARG A 88 -11.20 15.50 19.16
N PRO A 89 -10.55 16.31 20.00
CA PRO A 89 -10.69 17.77 19.94
C PRO A 89 -10.08 18.32 18.66
N HIS A 90 -10.83 19.17 17.96
CA HIS A 90 -10.38 19.90 16.77
C HIS A 90 -10.51 21.40 16.95
N VAL A 91 -9.54 22.17 16.46
CA VAL A 91 -9.63 23.63 16.32
C VAL A 91 -9.32 23.95 14.86
N LYS A 92 -10.22 24.68 14.19
CA LYS A 92 -10.10 25.05 12.76
C LYS A 92 -9.82 23.85 11.83
N GLY A 93 -10.37 22.68 12.14
CA GLY A 93 -10.20 21.45 11.33
C GLY A 93 -8.89 20.70 11.58
N GLN A 94 -8.07 21.13 12.55
CA GLN A 94 -6.85 20.43 12.94
C GLN A 94 -7.04 19.74 14.29
N PHE A 95 -6.49 18.52 14.42
CA PHE A 95 -6.41 17.87 15.72
C PHE A 95 -5.55 18.69 16.67
N CYS A 96 -6.09 19.00 17.85
CA CYS A 96 -5.33 19.68 18.88
C CYS A 96 -4.56 18.67 19.73
N SER A 97 -3.30 18.99 20.02
CA SER A 97 -2.58 18.33 21.09
C SER A 97 -3.21 18.77 22.41
N GLN A 98 -3.82 17.83 23.14
CA GLN A 98 -4.19 18.13 24.52
C GLN A 98 -2.89 18.30 25.30
N LYS A 99 -2.59 19.53 25.73
CA LYS A 99 -1.54 19.77 26.72
C LYS A 99 -1.87 18.87 27.89
N LYS A 100 -1.04 17.86 28.16
CA LYS A 100 -1.24 16.95 29.29
C LYS A 100 -1.33 17.84 30.54
N LYS A 101 -2.51 17.96 31.16
CA LYS A 101 -2.52 18.25 32.60
C LYS A 101 -1.62 17.17 33.18
N LYS A 102 -0.54 17.54 33.88
CA LYS A 102 0.32 16.57 34.54
C LYS A 102 -0.60 15.75 35.44
N ARG A 103 -1.03 14.58 34.95
CA ARG A 103 -1.79 13.65 35.77
C ARG A 103 -0.81 13.30 36.89
N LYS A 104 -1.18 13.53 38.14
CA LYS A 104 -0.42 13.07 39.30
C LYS A 104 -0.47 11.54 39.40
N VAL A 105 -0.14 10.84 38.32
CA VAL A 105 0.02 9.37 38.31
C VAL A 105 1.20 8.99 39.21
N PHE A 106 2.20 9.87 39.32
CA PHE A 106 3.33 9.69 40.21
C PHE A 106 2.94 9.67 41.71
N GLU A 107 1.82 10.27 42.12
CA GLU A 107 1.36 10.20 43.53
C GLU A 107 0.59 8.91 43.86
N ILE A 108 -0.04 8.28 42.85
CA ILE A 108 -0.85 7.06 43.06
C ILE A 108 0.04 5.82 43.18
N TRP A 109 1.22 5.79 42.53
CA TRP A 109 2.21 4.73 42.70
C TRP A 109 3.14 4.94 43.90
N ALA A 110 3.26 6.19 44.40
CA ALA A 110 4.06 6.54 45.58
C ALA A 110 3.29 6.42 46.91
N SER A 111 1.96 6.21 46.86
CA SER A 111 1.15 5.87 48.02
C SER A 111 1.13 4.35 48.16
N GLY A 112 2.12 3.81 48.85
CA GLY A 112 2.40 2.38 48.96
C GLY A 112 1.20 1.52 49.38
N ILE A 113 1.08 0.38 48.72
CA ILE A 113 0.50 -0.87 49.24
C ILE A 113 1.66 -1.84 49.40
#